data_AF-A0A5D0SPS9-F1
#
_entry.id   AF-A0A5D0SPS9-F1
#
_cell.length_a   1.000
_cell.length_b   1.000
_cell.length_c   1.000
_cell.angle_alpha   90.00
_cell.angle_beta   90.00
_cell.angle_gamma   90.00
#
_symmetry.space_group_name_H-M   'P 1'
#
loop_
_entity.id
_entity.type
_entity.pdbx_description
1 polymer ?
#
loop_
_entity_poly.entity_id
_entity_poly.type
_entity_poly.pdbx_seq_one_letter_code
_entity_poly.pdbx_strand_id
1 'polypeptide(L)'
;MMILGLVRWMQPVHGYDVRRELLSWSADKWANVQPGSIYHALRKLTEEGLLRAVATEQVGGRPARTTYEITEKGQDEFESLLRGLWWQLNEPADPFTAAFSFLPALPREEAAAALRNRANLLRAGTAWMRTSLESDWLRDTKPVHVGWMFELWTARAEAEIAWCERIAERIDSGVSYLPAGLEQAEGWSGWEQRLPEHPSSSE
;
A
#
# COMPACT_ATOMS: atom_id res chain seq x y z
N MET A 1 9.54 1.13 -12.67
CA MET A 1 9.54 -0.36 -12.67
C MET A 1 8.29 -0.97 -13.31
N MET A 2 7.08 -0.83 -12.73
CA MET A 2 5.87 -1.55 -13.18
C MET A 2 5.57 -1.41 -14.68
N ILE A 3 5.62 -0.18 -15.22
CA ILE A 3 5.38 0.07 -16.65
C ILE A 3 6.43 -0.62 -17.54
N LEU A 4 7.71 -0.56 -17.17
CA LEU A 4 8.79 -1.26 -17.90
C LEU A 4 8.57 -2.77 -17.88
N GLY A 5 8.26 -3.34 -16.71
CA GLY A 5 8.00 -4.78 -16.58
C GLY A 5 6.80 -5.26 -17.42
N LEU A 6 5.74 -4.45 -17.47
CA LEU A 6 4.54 -4.77 -18.24
C LEU A 6 4.78 -4.64 -19.75
N VAL A 7 5.47 -3.59 -20.20
CA VAL A 7 5.88 -3.45 -21.59
C VAL A 7 6.80 -4.61 -21.98
N ARG A 8 7.80 -4.93 -21.15
CA ARG A 8 8.70 -6.09 -21.38
C ARG A 8 7.93 -7.39 -21.61
N TRP A 9 6.86 -7.62 -20.84
CA TRP A 9 6.07 -8.85 -20.90
C TRP A 9 5.12 -8.91 -22.11
N MET A 10 4.53 -7.79 -22.49
CA MET A 10 3.49 -7.72 -23.53
C MET A 10 3.96 -7.16 -24.88
N GLN A 11 5.23 -6.74 -25.00
CA GLN A 11 5.73 -6.03 -26.17
C GLN A 11 5.61 -6.83 -27.48
N PRO A 12 5.37 -6.13 -28.61
CA PRO A 12 5.01 -4.70 -28.68
C PRO A 12 3.59 -4.45 -28.14
N VAL A 13 3.41 -3.42 -27.30
CA VAL A 13 2.13 -3.19 -26.59
C VAL A 13 1.63 -1.75 -26.70
N HIS A 14 0.32 -1.55 -26.84
CA HIS A 14 -0.25 -0.20 -26.80
C HIS A 14 -0.32 0.35 -25.39
N GLY A 15 -0.12 1.67 -25.24
CA GLY A 15 -0.26 2.34 -23.95
C GLY A 15 -1.64 2.16 -23.29
N TYR A 16 -2.69 2.00 -24.09
CA TYR A 16 -4.03 1.66 -23.59
C TYR A 16 -4.07 0.28 -22.94
N ASP A 17 -3.44 -0.73 -23.55
CA ASP A 17 -3.41 -2.09 -23.01
C ASP A 17 -2.54 -2.16 -21.74
N VAL A 18 -1.42 -1.43 -21.71
CA VAL A 18 -0.61 -1.24 -20.48
C VAL A 18 -1.46 -0.66 -19.35
N ARG A 19 -2.22 0.39 -19.62
CA ARG A 19 -3.13 0.99 -18.64
C ARG A 19 -4.23 0.02 -18.20
N ARG A 20 -4.85 -0.69 -19.15
CA ARG A 20 -5.93 -1.64 -18.86
C ARG A 20 -5.43 -2.77 -17.96
N GLU A 21 -4.24 -3.28 -18.19
CA GLU A 21 -3.69 -4.37 -17.40
C GLU A 21 -3.27 -3.92 -15.99
N LEU A 22 -2.65 -2.75 -15.83
CA LEU A 22 -2.36 -2.20 -14.50
C LEU A 22 -3.63 -1.96 -13.67
N LEU A 23 -4.71 -1.54 -14.33
CA LEU A 23 -6.03 -1.40 -13.71
C LEU A 23 -6.67 -2.74 -13.37
N SER A 24 -6.54 -3.76 -14.22
CA SER A 24 -7.08 -5.10 -13.95
C SER A 24 -6.41 -5.74 -12.73
N TRP A 25 -5.15 -5.36 -12.43
CA TRP A 25 -4.42 -5.77 -11.24
C TRP A 25 -4.75 -4.94 -9.99
N SER A 26 -5.60 -3.91 -10.11
CA SER A 26 -5.80 -2.90 -9.05
C SER A 26 -4.47 -2.32 -8.52
N ALA A 27 -3.51 -2.08 -9.43
CA ALA A 27 -2.16 -1.62 -9.08
C ALA A 27 -2.14 -0.23 -8.43
N ASP A 28 -3.22 0.54 -8.54
CA ASP A 28 -3.45 1.77 -7.77
C ASP A 28 -3.44 1.49 -6.25
N LYS A 29 -4.00 0.35 -5.82
CA LYS A 29 -4.15 0.02 -4.40
C LYS A 29 -2.87 -0.46 -3.73
N TRP A 30 -1.97 -1.11 -4.47
CA TRP A 30 -0.79 -1.77 -3.89
C TRP A 30 0.55 -1.32 -4.47
N ALA A 31 0.56 -0.68 -5.65
CA ALA A 31 1.77 -0.13 -6.27
C ALA A 31 1.69 1.39 -6.49
N ASN A 32 0.64 2.06 -5.97
CA ASN A 32 0.39 3.50 -6.14
C ASN A 32 0.48 3.96 -7.61
N VAL A 33 0.04 3.11 -8.54
CA VAL A 33 0.05 3.42 -9.97
C VAL A 33 -1.20 4.22 -10.30
N GLN A 34 -1.02 5.53 -10.48
CA GLN A 34 -2.13 6.42 -10.81
C GLN A 34 -2.53 6.29 -12.29
N PRO A 35 -3.81 5.96 -12.60
CA PRO A 35 -4.23 5.70 -13.99
C PRO A 35 -4.01 6.89 -14.93
N GLY A 36 -4.05 8.12 -14.39
CA GLY A 36 -3.82 9.36 -15.13
C GLY A 36 -2.36 9.62 -15.49
N SER A 37 -1.40 9.04 -14.76
CA SER A 37 0.03 9.27 -15.00
C SER A 37 0.65 8.27 -15.99
N ILE A 38 -0.05 7.19 -16.36
CA ILE A 38 0.49 6.10 -17.18
C ILE A 38 0.95 6.57 -18.56
N TYR A 39 0.15 7.37 -19.26
CA TYR A 39 0.53 7.89 -20.58
C TYR A 39 1.69 8.88 -20.51
N HIS A 40 1.73 9.71 -19.47
CA HIS A 40 2.85 10.61 -19.21
C HIS A 40 4.13 9.81 -18.92
N ALA A 41 4.04 8.76 -18.12
CA ALA A 41 5.15 7.89 -17.81
C ALA A 41 5.67 7.13 -19.05
N LEU A 42 4.79 6.59 -19.91
CA LEU A 42 5.21 5.96 -21.18
C LEU A 42 5.99 6.93 -22.07
N ARG A 43 5.52 8.18 -22.18
CA ARG A 43 6.22 9.22 -22.93
C ARG A 43 7.59 9.52 -22.32
N LYS A 44 7.65 9.77 -21.01
CA LYS A 44 8.90 10.04 -20.28
C LYS A 44 9.91 8.89 -20.43
N LEU A 45 9.48 7.64 -20.27
CA LEU A 45 10.35 6.47 -20.46
C LEU A 45 10.85 6.35 -21.91
N THR A 46 10.08 6.82 -22.90
CA THR A 46 10.52 6.89 -24.30
C THR A 46 11.55 8.01 -24.50
N GLU A 47 11.32 9.20 -23.94
CA GLU A 47 12.26 10.33 -23.96
C GLU A 47 13.59 9.97 -23.29
N GLU A 48 13.56 9.17 -22.22
CA GLU A 48 14.74 8.65 -21.51
C GLU A 48 15.44 7.49 -22.27
N GLY A 49 14.88 7.03 -23.38
CA GLY A 49 15.42 5.92 -24.19
C GLY A 49 15.27 4.54 -23.55
N LEU A 50 14.40 4.41 -22.53
CA LEU A 50 14.08 3.13 -21.88
C LEU A 50 13.02 2.35 -22.65
N LEU A 51 12.16 3.06 -23.39
CA LEU A 51 11.19 2.50 -24.33
C LEU A 51 11.43 3.05 -25.74
N ARG A 52 11.00 2.29 -26.74
CA ARG A 52 10.95 2.72 -28.14
C ARG A 52 9.53 2.65 -28.66
N ALA A 53 9.07 3.70 -29.34
CA ALA A 53 7.83 3.68 -30.09
C ALA A 53 8.04 2.97 -31.44
N VAL A 54 7.24 1.95 -31.76
CA VAL A 54 7.48 1.04 -32.89
C VAL A 54 6.53 1.30 -34.04
N ALA A 55 5.23 1.41 -33.75
CA ALA A 55 4.20 1.67 -34.74
C ALA A 55 3.23 2.73 -34.24
N THR A 56 2.82 3.60 -35.15
CA THR A 56 1.68 4.49 -34.97
C THR A 56 0.65 4.08 -36.02
N GLU A 57 -0.06 2.97 -35.79
CA GLU A 57 -1.09 2.55 -36.74
C GLU A 57 -2.28 3.50 -36.64
N GLN A 58 -2.63 4.10 -37.79
CA GLN A 58 -3.85 4.88 -37.96
C GLN A 58 -4.80 4.07 -38.85
N VAL A 59 -5.64 3.23 -38.24
CA VAL A 59 -6.69 2.51 -38.96
C VAL A 59 -7.91 3.44 -39.09
N GLY A 60 -8.09 4.03 -40.27
CA GLY A 60 -9.22 4.92 -40.59
C GLY A 60 -9.18 6.27 -39.85
N GLY A 61 -10.35 6.81 -39.48
CA GLY A 61 -10.49 8.12 -38.81
C GLY A 61 -10.25 8.11 -37.29
N ARG A 62 -9.62 7.05 -36.74
CA ARG A 62 -9.33 6.96 -35.29
C ARG A 62 -7.95 7.56 -34.97
N PRO A 63 -7.74 8.01 -33.71
CA PRO A 63 -6.44 8.51 -33.29
C PRO A 63 -5.35 7.45 -33.48
N ALA A 64 -4.21 7.90 -33.99
CA ALA A 64 -2.96 7.16 -34.08
C ALA A 64 -2.65 6.44 -32.74
N ARG A 65 -2.45 5.11 -32.77
CA ARG A 65 -2.13 4.33 -31.58
C ARG A 65 -0.66 3.95 -31.56
N THR A 66 0.09 4.50 -30.61
CA THR A 66 1.50 4.17 -30.40
C THR A 66 1.65 2.83 -29.68
N THR A 67 2.42 1.91 -30.25
CA THR A 67 2.96 0.72 -29.56
C THR A 67 4.35 1.00 -29.01
N TYR A 68 4.66 0.37 -27.87
CA TYR A 68 5.93 0.50 -27.18
C TYR A 68 6.63 -0.87 -27.08
N GLU A 69 7.93 -0.85 -27.28
CA GLU A 69 8.89 -1.93 -26.97
C GLU A 69 9.87 -1.44 -25.91
N ILE A 70 10.41 -2.36 -25.12
CA ILE A 70 11.49 -2.04 -24.18
C ILE A 70 12.83 -2.03 -24.93
N THR A 71 13.72 -1.10 -24.61
CA THR A 71 15.09 -1.08 -25.14
C THR A 71 16.01 -1.92 -24.25
N GLU A 72 17.25 -2.19 -24.70
CA GLU A 72 18.29 -2.82 -23.87
C GLU A 72 18.53 -2.01 -22.58
N LYS A 73 18.68 -0.68 -22.70
CA LYS A 73 18.75 0.24 -21.56
C LYS A 73 17.53 0.11 -20.63
N GLY A 74 16.33 -0.05 -21.19
CA GLY A 74 15.11 -0.27 -20.43
C GLY A 74 15.08 -1.59 -19.67
N GLN A 75 15.65 -2.65 -20.27
CA GLN A 75 15.80 -3.96 -19.61
C GLN A 75 16.73 -3.83 -18.40
N ASP A 76 17.90 -3.22 -18.57
CA ASP A 76 18.87 -3.02 -17.50
C ASP A 76 18.26 -2.22 -16.34
N GLU A 77 17.53 -1.14 -16.66
CA GLU A 77 16.84 -0.33 -15.68
C GLU A 77 15.74 -1.11 -14.95
N PHE A 78 14.93 -1.89 -15.67
CA PHE A 78 13.91 -2.74 -15.05
C PHE A 78 14.53 -3.74 -14.08
N GLU A 79 15.61 -4.42 -14.48
CA GLU A 79 16.27 -5.40 -13.64
C GLU A 79 16.97 -4.77 -12.43
N SER A 80 17.60 -3.60 -12.61
CA SER A 80 18.22 -2.82 -11.53
C SER A 80 17.18 -2.42 -10.48
N LEU A 81 16.06 -1.82 -10.91
CA LEU A 81 14.97 -1.43 -10.02
C LEU A 81 14.35 -2.64 -9.31
N LEU A 82 14.15 -3.74 -10.03
CA LEU A 82 13.60 -4.97 -9.45
C LEU A 82 14.54 -5.51 -8.36
N ARG A 83 15.82 -5.72 -8.67
CA ARG A 83 16.80 -6.21 -7.70
C ARG A 83 16.96 -5.27 -6.51
N GLY A 84 16.94 -3.96 -6.75
CA GLY A 84 16.98 -2.94 -5.69
C GLY A 84 15.83 -3.11 -4.69
N LEU A 85 14.59 -3.23 -5.17
CA LEU A 85 13.42 -3.45 -4.30
C LEU A 85 13.41 -4.81 -3.60
N TRP A 86 14.04 -5.82 -4.19
CA TRP A 86 14.18 -7.13 -3.53
C TRP A 86 15.24 -7.10 -2.42
N TRP A 87 16.38 -6.44 -2.64
CA TRP A 87 17.52 -6.48 -1.70
C TRP A 87 17.46 -5.38 -0.64
N GLN A 88 16.53 -4.44 -0.77
CA GLN A 88 16.31 -3.36 0.19
C GLN A 88 14.96 -3.50 0.87
N LEU A 89 14.96 -3.46 2.21
CA LEU A 89 13.74 -3.33 2.99
C LEU A 89 13.27 -1.87 2.95
N ASN A 90 12.26 -1.60 2.12
CA ASN A 90 11.61 -0.29 2.03
C ASN A 90 10.24 -0.35 2.71
N GLU A 91 10.16 0.11 3.96
CA GLU A 91 8.90 0.18 4.69
C GLU A 91 8.15 1.47 4.33
N PRO A 92 6.88 1.39 3.89
CA PRO A 92 6.09 2.60 3.66
C PRO A 92 5.85 3.33 4.98
N ALA A 93 5.91 4.66 4.95
CA ALA A 93 5.52 5.47 6.10
C ALA A 93 4.03 5.21 6.42
N ASP A 94 3.75 4.77 7.63
CA ASP A 94 2.39 4.51 8.11
C ASP A 94 1.86 5.71 8.93
N PRO A 95 0.87 6.46 8.42
CA PRO A 95 0.27 7.58 9.16
C PRO A 95 -0.32 7.19 10.50
N PHE A 96 -0.76 5.93 10.66
CA PHE A 96 -1.28 5.46 11.94
C PHE A 96 -0.17 5.37 13.00
N THR A 97 1.02 4.91 12.64
CA THR A 97 2.16 4.89 13.55
C THR A 97 2.52 6.30 14.05
N ALA A 98 2.43 7.32 13.19
CA ALA A 98 2.60 8.72 13.58
C ALA A 98 1.47 9.24 14.50
N ALA A 99 0.22 8.82 14.29
CA ALA A 99 -0.87 9.14 15.22
C ALA A 99 -0.69 8.43 16.56
N PHE A 100 -0.27 7.16 16.54
CA PHE A 100 -0.08 6.33 17.72
C PHE A 100 1.04 6.83 18.64
N SER A 101 2.06 7.52 18.11
CA SER A 101 3.09 8.16 18.97
C SER A 101 2.51 9.23 19.89
N PHE A 102 1.30 9.72 19.60
CA PHE A 102 0.53 10.64 20.43
C PHE A 102 -0.67 9.97 21.10
N LEU A 103 -0.66 8.64 21.26
CA LEU A 103 -1.70 7.87 21.97
C LEU A 103 -2.20 8.56 23.26
N PRO A 104 -1.33 9.12 24.12
CA PRO A 104 -1.79 9.73 25.37
C PRO A 104 -2.62 11.01 25.18
N ALA A 105 -2.57 11.65 24.00
CA ALA A 105 -3.39 12.81 23.68
C ALA A 105 -4.85 12.48 23.34
N LEU A 106 -5.19 11.19 23.23
CA LEU A 106 -6.54 10.72 22.91
C LEU A 106 -7.21 10.15 24.17
N PRO A 107 -8.53 10.40 24.41
CA PRO A 107 -9.26 9.74 25.47
C PRO A 107 -9.12 8.22 25.38
N ARG A 108 -8.92 7.55 26.53
CA ARG A 108 -8.59 6.10 26.55
C ARG A 108 -9.66 5.24 25.89
N GLU A 109 -10.93 5.54 26.16
CA GLU A 109 -12.06 4.83 25.54
C GLU A 109 -12.07 5.02 24.01
N GLU A 110 -11.79 6.24 23.54
CA GLU A 110 -11.69 6.54 22.12
C GLU A 110 -10.51 5.82 21.47
N ALA A 111 -9.35 5.77 22.14
CA ALA A 111 -8.18 5.05 21.66
C ALA A 111 -8.43 3.55 21.50
N ALA A 112 -9.05 2.91 22.50
CA ALA A 112 -9.40 1.50 22.44
C ALA A 112 -10.44 1.22 21.34
N ALA A 113 -11.46 2.07 21.21
CA ALA A 113 -12.45 1.97 20.15
C ALA A 113 -11.83 2.15 18.75
N ALA A 114 -10.91 3.10 18.58
CA ALA A 114 -10.21 3.35 17.32
C ALA A 114 -9.35 2.16 16.89
N LEU A 115 -8.65 1.49 17.82
CA LEU A 115 -7.89 0.26 17.55
C LEU A 115 -8.81 -0.89 17.11
N ARG A 116 -9.95 -1.07 17.78
CA ARG A 116 -10.95 -2.08 17.37
C ARG A 116 -11.54 -1.78 15.98
N ASN A 117 -11.81 -0.50 15.70
CA ASN A 117 -12.24 -0.08 14.37
C ASN A 117 -11.17 -0.37 13.31
N ARG A 118 -9.90 -0.08 13.60
CA ARG A 118 -8.79 -0.42 12.71
C ARG A 118 -8.71 -1.93 12.43
N ALA A 119 -8.86 -2.77 13.46
CA ALA A 119 -8.92 -4.22 13.30
C ALA A 119 -10.08 -4.65 12.38
N ASN A 120 -11.25 -4.04 12.51
CA ASN A 120 -12.39 -4.31 11.64
C ASN A 120 -12.15 -3.90 10.18
N LEU A 121 -11.52 -2.74 9.95
CA LEU A 121 -11.12 -2.30 8.61
C LEU A 121 -10.11 -3.26 7.97
N LEU A 122 -9.13 -3.74 8.73
CA LEU A 122 -8.16 -4.74 8.26
C LEU A 122 -8.84 -6.07 7.91
N ARG A 123 -9.79 -6.55 8.75
CA ARG A 123 -10.59 -7.75 8.45
C ARG A 123 -11.39 -7.60 7.17
N ALA A 124 -12.06 -6.48 6.99
CA ALA A 124 -12.82 -6.19 5.78
C ALA A 124 -11.91 -6.13 4.54
N GLY A 125 -10.72 -5.54 4.69
CA GLY A 125 -9.72 -5.41 3.62
C GLY A 125 -9.14 -6.73 3.14
N THR A 126 -8.97 -7.72 4.02
CA THR A 126 -8.37 -9.03 3.68
C THR A 126 -9.37 -10.17 3.49
N ALA A 127 -10.66 -9.95 3.75
CA ALA A 127 -11.70 -10.98 3.61
C ALA A 127 -11.67 -11.66 2.23
N TRP A 128 -11.63 -10.86 1.15
CA TRP A 128 -11.58 -11.40 -0.21
C TRP A 128 -10.29 -12.16 -0.51
N MET A 129 -9.14 -11.71 0.02
CA MET A 129 -7.84 -12.40 -0.18
C MET A 129 -7.87 -13.78 0.45
N ARG A 130 -8.40 -13.88 1.68
CA ARG A 130 -8.56 -15.15 2.40
C ARG A 130 -9.45 -16.12 1.62
N THR A 131 -10.63 -15.68 1.21
CA THR A 131 -11.52 -16.52 0.38
C THR A 131 -10.87 -16.91 -0.96
N SER A 132 -10.07 -16.01 -1.55
CA SER A 132 -9.38 -16.31 -2.82
C SER A 132 -8.33 -17.41 -2.67
N LEU A 133 -7.60 -17.46 -1.54
CA LEU A 133 -6.60 -18.48 -1.26
C LEU A 133 -7.19 -19.90 -1.18
N GLU A 134 -8.45 -20.00 -0.77
CA GLU A 134 -9.19 -21.27 -0.68
C GLU A 134 -9.88 -21.66 -1.98
N SER A 135 -9.90 -20.77 -2.98
CA SER A 135 -10.63 -20.95 -4.23
C SER A 135 -9.79 -21.60 -5.33
N ASP A 136 -10.43 -22.41 -6.18
CA ASP A 136 -9.81 -22.97 -7.39
C ASP A 136 -9.48 -21.90 -8.43
N TRP A 137 -10.21 -20.76 -8.42
CA TRP A 137 -9.95 -19.65 -9.35
C TRP A 137 -8.51 -19.14 -9.27
N LEU A 138 -7.97 -18.98 -8.06
CA LEU A 138 -6.60 -18.50 -7.88
C LEU A 138 -5.58 -19.54 -8.36
N ARG A 139 -5.84 -20.83 -8.07
CA ARG A 139 -4.99 -21.96 -8.46
C ARG A 139 -4.95 -22.16 -9.97
N ASP A 140 -6.08 -21.98 -10.64
CA ASP A 140 -6.25 -22.34 -12.05
C ASP A 140 -6.01 -21.17 -13.01
N THR A 141 -6.12 -19.91 -12.54
CA THR A 141 -6.07 -18.73 -13.42
C THR A 141 -4.88 -17.80 -13.20
N LYS A 142 -4.12 -17.93 -12.10
CA LYS A 142 -3.03 -17.01 -11.76
C LYS A 142 -1.70 -17.74 -11.57
N PRO A 143 -0.56 -17.07 -11.85
CA PRO A 143 0.75 -17.58 -11.46
C PRO A 143 0.81 -17.85 -9.96
N VAL A 144 1.48 -18.93 -9.57
CA VAL A 144 1.54 -19.41 -8.17
C VAL A 144 1.98 -18.32 -7.18
N HIS A 145 2.92 -17.46 -7.57
CA HIS A 145 3.44 -16.39 -6.70
C HIS A 145 2.40 -15.32 -6.34
N VAL A 146 1.31 -15.19 -7.11
CA VAL A 146 0.20 -14.29 -6.75
C VAL A 146 -0.51 -14.79 -5.48
N GLY A 147 -0.63 -16.11 -5.31
CA GLY A 147 -1.10 -16.71 -4.06
C GLY A 147 -0.18 -16.38 -2.90
N TRP A 148 1.14 -16.51 -3.08
CA TRP A 148 2.12 -16.16 -2.04
C TRP A 148 2.08 -14.69 -1.64
N MET A 149 1.75 -13.78 -2.57
CA MET A 149 1.51 -12.37 -2.23
C MET A 149 0.29 -12.19 -1.32
N PHE A 150 -0.82 -12.90 -1.62
CA PHE A 150 -2.03 -12.85 -0.79
C PHE A 150 -1.81 -13.51 0.58
N GLU A 151 -1.01 -14.56 0.66
CA GLU A 151 -0.58 -15.17 1.93
C GLU A 151 0.16 -14.15 2.79
N LEU A 152 1.15 -13.45 2.22
CA LEU A 152 1.91 -12.42 2.95
C LEU A 152 1.02 -11.27 3.43
N TRP A 153 0.11 -10.77 2.59
CA TRP A 153 -0.80 -9.68 2.96
C TRP A 153 -1.79 -10.11 4.04
N THR A 154 -2.34 -11.32 3.94
CA THR A 154 -3.21 -11.90 4.96
C THR A 154 -2.47 -12.03 6.29
N ALA A 155 -1.26 -12.59 6.29
CA ALA A 155 -0.46 -12.78 7.50
C ALA A 155 -0.11 -11.45 8.19
N ARG A 156 0.24 -10.41 7.42
CA ARG A 156 0.49 -9.07 7.94
C ARG A 156 -0.75 -8.47 8.61
N ALA A 157 -1.90 -8.55 7.94
CA ALA A 157 -3.15 -8.03 8.49
C ALA A 157 -3.57 -8.79 9.75
N GLU A 158 -3.42 -10.11 9.80
CA GLU A 158 -3.77 -10.93 10.97
C GLU A 158 -2.90 -10.61 12.18
N ALA A 159 -1.59 -10.41 11.96
CA ALA A 159 -0.68 -9.96 13.01
C ALA A 159 -1.10 -8.60 13.57
N GLU A 160 -1.49 -7.66 12.70
CA GLU A 160 -1.90 -6.31 13.09
C GLU A 160 -3.29 -6.29 13.74
N ILE A 161 -4.26 -7.07 13.26
CA ILE A 161 -5.58 -7.26 13.89
C ILE A 161 -5.40 -7.75 15.31
N ALA A 162 -4.61 -8.82 15.49
CA ALA A 162 -4.37 -9.39 16.80
C ALA A 162 -3.64 -8.39 17.71
N TRP A 163 -2.71 -7.58 17.16
CA TRP A 163 -2.08 -6.50 17.91
C TRP A 163 -3.08 -5.43 18.35
N CYS A 164 -3.93 -4.94 17.45
CA CYS A 164 -4.93 -3.91 17.76
C CYS A 164 -5.86 -4.35 18.89
N GLU A 165 -6.39 -5.58 18.82
CA GLU A 165 -7.29 -6.11 19.85
C GLU A 165 -6.59 -6.26 21.21
N ARG A 166 -5.36 -6.79 21.21
CA ARG A 166 -4.56 -6.91 22.45
C ARG A 166 -4.24 -5.56 23.07
N ILE A 167 -3.92 -4.54 22.27
CA ILE A 167 -3.59 -3.21 22.81
C ILE A 167 -4.86 -2.50 23.28
N ALA A 168 -5.99 -2.62 22.58
CA ALA A 168 -7.27 -2.09 23.04
C ALA A 168 -7.65 -2.65 24.43
N GLU A 169 -7.48 -3.96 24.63
CA GLU A 169 -7.73 -4.61 25.93
C GLU A 169 -6.80 -4.10 27.04
N ARG A 170 -5.52 -3.85 26.72
CA ARG A 170 -4.57 -3.24 27.67
C ARG A 170 -4.99 -1.82 28.05
N ILE A 171 -5.47 -1.04 27.09
CA ILE A 171 -5.93 0.33 27.36
C ILE A 171 -7.15 0.31 28.30
N ASP A 172 -8.14 -0.55 28.00
CA ASP A 172 -9.37 -0.70 28.79
C ASP A 172 -9.12 -1.22 30.21
N SER A 173 -8.12 -2.09 30.38
CA SER A 173 -7.69 -2.57 31.70
C SER A 173 -6.90 -1.53 32.51
N GLY A 174 -6.72 -0.31 32.00
CA GLY A 174 -6.10 0.79 32.74
C GLY A 174 -4.57 0.76 32.74
N VAL A 175 -3.93 0.11 31.76
CA VAL A 175 -2.45 0.07 31.68
C VAL A 175 -1.82 1.46 31.77
N SER A 176 -0.72 1.60 32.49
CA SER A 176 0.07 2.83 32.49
C SER A 176 0.73 3.03 31.12
N TYR A 177 0.66 4.24 30.58
CA TYR A 177 1.41 4.62 29.38
C TYR A 177 2.85 5.01 29.68
N LEU A 178 3.17 5.20 30.97
CA LEU A 178 4.52 5.50 31.43
C LEU A 178 5.23 4.19 31.81
N PRO A 179 6.55 4.09 31.58
CA PRO A 179 7.34 3.00 32.13
C PRO A 179 7.26 2.98 33.66
N ALA A 180 7.34 1.77 34.25
CA ALA A 180 7.41 1.61 35.70
C ALA A 180 8.57 2.43 36.29
N GLY A 181 8.28 3.29 37.27
CA GLY A 181 9.24 4.20 37.89
C GLY A 181 9.24 5.63 37.32
N LEU A 182 8.62 5.88 36.17
CA LEU A 182 8.41 7.24 35.64
C LEU A 182 7.03 7.81 35.97
N GLU A 183 6.13 7.00 36.54
CA GLU A 183 4.82 7.43 37.04
C GLU A 183 4.94 8.53 38.12
N GLN A 184 6.09 8.61 38.78
CA GLN A 184 6.38 9.54 39.88
C GLN A 184 7.43 10.59 39.49
N ALA A 185 7.92 10.60 38.25
CA ALA A 185 8.96 11.52 37.80
C ALA A 185 8.37 12.91 37.51
N GLU A 186 8.72 13.90 38.34
CA GLU A 186 8.37 15.31 38.12
C GLU A 186 8.94 15.78 36.77
N GLY A 187 8.04 16.06 35.81
CA GLY A 187 8.37 16.59 34.49
C GLY A 187 7.73 15.83 33.32
N TRP A 188 7.41 14.54 33.48
CA TRP A 188 6.76 13.77 32.40
C TRP A 188 5.24 13.96 32.37
N SER A 189 4.59 14.19 33.51
CA SER A 189 3.16 14.51 33.62
C SER A 189 2.78 15.87 32.99
N GLY A 190 3.76 16.71 32.63
CA GLY A 190 3.51 18.04 32.08
C GLY A 190 2.94 18.06 30.65
N TRP A 191 2.89 16.95 29.91
CA TRP A 191 2.22 16.94 28.59
C TRP A 191 0.70 16.84 28.72
N GLU A 192 0.17 16.16 29.75
CA GLU A 192 -1.28 16.11 30.05
C GLU A 192 -1.82 17.50 30.38
N GLN A 193 -1.05 18.29 31.14
CA GLN A 193 -1.37 19.67 31.51
C GLN A 193 -1.23 20.68 30.35
N ARG A 194 -0.71 20.25 29.20
CA ARG A 194 -0.53 21.08 27.99
C ARG A 194 -1.58 20.83 26.91
N LEU A 195 -2.50 19.88 27.12
CA LEU A 195 -3.62 19.66 26.22
C LEU A 195 -4.74 20.67 26.54
N PRO A 196 -5.35 21.31 25.53
CA PRO A 196 -6.47 22.23 25.77
C PRO A 196 -7.62 21.47 26.44
N GLU A 197 -8.19 22.04 27.50
CA GLU A 197 -9.35 21.47 28.18
C GLU A 197 -10.51 21.30 27.19
N HIS A 198 -11.05 20.08 27.10
CA HIS A 198 -12.28 19.84 26.34
C HIS A 198 -13.41 20.68 26.96
N PRO A 199 -14.14 21.51 26.20
CA PRO A 199 -15.28 22.22 26.74
C PRO A 199 -16.31 21.19 27.22
N SER A 200 -16.63 21.23 28.51
CA SER A 200 -17.63 20.35 29.10
C SER A 200 -18.97 20.59 28.42
N SER A 201 -19.55 19.55 27.86
CA SER A 201 -20.93 19.54 27.40
C SER A 201 -21.84 19.68 28.63
N SER A 202 -22.19 20.92 28.98
CA SER A 202 -23.25 21.24 29.92
C SER A 202 -24.18 22.26 29.26
N GLU A 203 -25.26 21.76 28.64
CA GLU A 203 -26.67 22.12 28.84
C GLU A 203 -27.58 21.36 27.86
#